data_AF-A0A6M0GBX6-F1
#
_entry.id   AF-A0A6M0GBX6-F1
#
_cell.length_a   1.000
_cell.length_b   1.000
_cell.length_c   1.000
_cell.angle_alpha   90.00
_cell.angle_beta   90.00
_cell.angle_gamma   90.00
#
_symmetry.space_group_name_H-M   'P 1'
#
loop_
_entity.id
_entity.type
_entity.pdbx_description
1 polymer ?
#
loop_
_entity_poly.entity_id
_entity_poly.type
_entity_poly.pdbx_seq_one_letter_code
_entity_poly.pdbx_strand_id
1 'polypeptide(L)'
;MIKISANIGIVVCVSLATLLGACSFVDVHGADTPDQVVKQYVSGLERQEEDLILQLIPKGYTAEQAVKDKISQFGGYEIEEYNVVYNELKPVFLIANIEGRYAANNIGLEKFEDTVTIAYRGAGTLLSKKTRWYLLLGDGNVPSPNIAPGEPQGISPE
;
A
#
# COMPACT_ATOMS: atom_id res chain seq x y z
N MET A 1 -37.88 -15.34 64.90
CA MET A 1 -36.94 -15.92 63.92
C MET A 1 -35.96 -14.82 63.53
N ILE A 2 -34.72 -14.94 63.99
CA ILE A 2 -33.64 -13.96 63.87
C ILE A 2 -32.66 -14.45 62.81
N LYS A 3 -32.26 -13.53 61.91
CA LYS A 3 -31.18 -13.67 60.92
C LYS A 3 -29.82 -13.88 61.62
N ILE A 4 -28.88 -14.56 60.95
CA ILE A 4 -27.39 -14.50 61.02
C ILE A 4 -26.91 -15.79 60.30
N SER A 5 -26.52 -15.76 59.02
CA SER A 5 -25.24 -15.35 58.39
C SER A 5 -24.12 -16.39 58.52
N ALA A 6 -23.57 -16.85 57.38
CA ALA A 6 -22.13 -16.84 57.05
C ALA A 6 -21.83 -17.56 55.73
N ASN A 7 -21.04 -16.88 54.89
CA ASN A 7 -20.03 -17.34 53.92
C ASN A 7 -20.19 -18.68 53.18
N ILE A 8 -20.08 -18.62 51.85
CA ILE A 8 -18.85 -18.96 51.11
C ILE A 8 -18.93 -18.27 49.75
N GLY A 9 -17.95 -17.42 49.47
CA GLY A 9 -17.80 -16.79 48.17
C GLY A 9 -17.16 -17.73 47.15
N ILE A 10 -17.56 -17.59 45.88
CA ILE A 10 -16.69 -17.89 44.75
C ILE A 10 -16.79 -16.69 43.80
N VAL A 11 -15.76 -15.85 43.89
CA VAL A 11 -15.41 -14.86 42.88
C VAL A 11 -14.96 -15.64 41.65
N VAL A 12 -15.77 -15.64 40.59
CA VAL A 12 -15.30 -16.12 39.29
C VAL A 12 -14.57 -14.95 38.62
N CYS A 13 -13.25 -14.92 38.83
CA CYS A 13 -12.32 -14.09 38.09
C CYS A 13 -12.34 -14.51 36.61
N VAL A 14 -13.18 -13.89 35.80
CA VAL A 14 -13.03 -13.95 34.34
C VAL A 14 -11.91 -12.97 33.98
N SER A 15 -10.67 -13.45 34.11
CA SER A 15 -9.48 -12.84 33.52
C SER A 15 -9.54 -13.05 32.01
N LEU A 16 -10.37 -12.25 31.33
CA LEU A 16 -10.43 -12.23 29.88
C LEU A 16 -9.27 -11.39 29.35
N ALA A 17 -8.12 -12.07 29.23
CA ALA A 17 -7.08 -11.85 28.24
C ALA A 17 -6.76 -10.38 27.89
N THR A 18 -5.96 -9.74 28.72
CA THR A 18 -5.00 -8.71 28.26
C THR A 18 -4.01 -9.35 27.28
N LEU A 19 -4.43 -9.47 26.03
CA LEU A 19 -3.60 -9.87 24.88
C LEU A 19 -3.85 -8.93 23.70
N LEU A 20 -4.07 -7.64 23.98
CA LEU A 20 -3.60 -6.60 23.08
C LEU A 20 -2.09 -6.49 23.33
N GLY A 21 -1.37 -7.49 22.84
CA GLY A 21 0.06 -7.36 22.62
C GLY A 21 0.21 -6.10 21.79
N ALA A 22 0.79 -5.08 22.42
CA ALA A 22 1.38 -3.97 21.70
C ALA A 22 2.35 -4.61 20.71
N CYS A 23 1.88 -4.84 19.48
CA CYS A 23 2.73 -4.79 18.32
C CYS A 23 3.33 -3.41 18.44
N SER A 24 4.51 -3.34 19.02
CA SER A 24 5.45 -2.28 18.74
C SER A 24 5.69 -2.46 17.25
N PHE A 25 4.79 -1.90 16.44
CA PHE A 25 5.01 -1.71 15.03
C PHE A 25 6.23 -0.81 15.03
N VAL A 26 7.40 -1.44 14.93
CA VAL A 26 8.58 -0.75 14.48
C VAL A 26 8.09 -0.07 13.21
N ASP A 27 8.16 1.25 13.21
CA ASP A 27 7.78 2.14 12.13
C ASP A 27 8.69 1.83 10.93
N VAL A 28 8.40 0.70 10.28
CA VAL A 28 9.18 0.12 9.20
C VAL A 28 8.44 0.50 7.93
N HIS A 29 9.01 1.50 7.26
CA HIS A 29 8.53 1.90 5.95
C HIS A 29 9.02 0.93 4.86
N GLY A 30 8.20 0.77 3.82
CA GLY A 30 8.45 -0.07 2.66
C GLY A 30 8.13 -1.55 2.86
N ALA A 31 8.27 -2.33 1.80
CA ALA A 31 8.01 -3.77 1.80
C ALA A 31 9.25 -4.59 1.34
N ASP A 32 9.21 -5.91 1.50
CA ASP A 32 10.35 -6.78 1.15
C ASP A 32 10.47 -7.03 -0.37
N THR A 33 9.38 -6.86 -1.12
CA THR A 33 9.31 -7.09 -2.57
C THR A 33 8.48 -6.01 -3.28
N PRO A 34 8.68 -5.77 -4.59
CA PRO A 34 7.83 -4.87 -5.38
C PRO A 34 6.36 -5.29 -5.36
N ASP A 35 6.09 -6.59 -5.46
CA ASP A 35 4.73 -7.14 -5.43
C ASP A 35 4.02 -6.82 -4.11
N GLN A 36 4.74 -6.88 -2.99
CA GLN A 36 4.17 -6.50 -1.70
C GLN A 36 3.90 -5.00 -1.61
N VAL A 37 4.71 -4.14 -2.23
CA VAL A 37 4.41 -2.70 -2.33
C VAL A 37 3.11 -2.49 -3.10
N VAL A 38 2.96 -3.12 -4.27
CA VAL A 38 1.74 -2.99 -5.08
C VAL A 38 0.53 -3.55 -4.34
N LYS A 39 0.64 -4.73 -3.75
CA LYS A 39 -0.46 -5.36 -3.00
C LYS A 39 -0.95 -4.49 -1.85
N GLN A 40 -0.04 -3.92 -1.06
CA GLN A 40 -0.40 -3.05 0.06
C GLN A 40 -0.95 -1.70 -0.44
N TYR A 41 -0.40 -1.15 -1.54
CA TYR A 41 -0.92 0.05 -2.17
C TYR A 41 -2.37 -0.13 -2.62
N VAL A 42 -2.64 -1.18 -3.39
CA VAL A 42 -3.97 -1.55 -3.88
C VAL A 42 -4.95 -1.80 -2.72
N SER A 43 -4.51 -2.53 -1.69
CA SER A 43 -5.32 -2.73 -0.48
C SER A 43 -5.62 -1.41 0.26
N GLY A 44 -4.71 -0.44 0.21
CA GLY A 44 -4.91 0.88 0.82
C GLY A 44 -5.91 1.73 0.04
N LEU A 45 -5.90 1.63 -1.29
CA LEU A 45 -6.91 2.28 -2.14
C LEU A 45 -8.30 1.70 -1.90
N GLU A 46 -8.42 0.37 -1.89
CA GLU A 46 -9.68 -0.34 -1.63
C GLU A 46 -10.29 0.03 -0.28
N ARG A 47 -9.47 0.09 0.78
CA ARG A 47 -9.94 0.35 2.15
C ARG A 47 -9.94 1.82 2.54
N GLN A 48 -9.49 2.70 1.65
CA GLN A 48 -9.25 4.12 1.94
C GLN A 48 -8.33 4.34 3.16
N GLU A 49 -7.38 3.43 3.37
CA GLU A 49 -6.45 3.45 4.50
C GLU A 49 -5.18 4.22 4.11
N GLU A 50 -5.17 5.53 4.36
CA GLU A 50 -4.02 6.42 4.10
C GLU A 50 -2.73 5.90 4.75
N ASP A 51 -2.80 5.48 6.02
CA ASP A 51 -1.65 5.01 6.79
C ASP A 51 -0.99 3.77 6.16
N LEU A 52 -1.77 2.89 5.55
CA LEU A 52 -1.25 1.68 4.87
C LEU A 52 -0.39 2.08 3.66
N ILE A 53 -0.81 3.09 2.91
CA ILE A 53 -0.07 3.61 1.76
C ILE A 53 1.15 4.43 2.22
N LEU A 54 0.99 5.27 3.24
CA LEU A 54 2.09 6.08 3.80
C LEU A 54 3.21 5.21 4.39
N GLN A 55 2.89 4.04 4.95
CA GLN A 55 3.88 3.07 5.39
C GLN A 55 4.73 2.52 4.23
N LEU A 56 4.30 2.61 2.98
CA LEU A 56 5.12 2.20 1.83
C LEU A 56 6.12 3.27 1.37
N ILE A 57 5.89 4.53 1.76
CA ILE A 57 6.67 5.69 1.32
C ILE A 57 7.89 5.87 2.24
N PRO A 58 9.08 6.27 1.74
CA PRO A 58 10.25 6.46 2.60
C PRO A 58 10.02 7.48 3.71
N LYS A 59 10.52 7.21 4.91
CA LYS A 59 10.44 8.17 6.03
C LYS A 59 11.06 9.53 5.66
N GLY A 60 10.33 10.61 5.98
CA GLY A 60 10.74 11.99 5.68
C GLY A 60 10.45 12.46 4.24
N TYR A 61 9.81 11.60 3.44
CA TYR A 61 9.27 11.97 2.13
C TYR A 61 7.85 12.48 2.30
N THR A 62 7.55 13.66 1.77
CA THR A 62 6.20 14.27 1.83
C THR A 62 5.36 13.76 0.66
N ALA A 63 4.27 13.07 0.97
CA ALA A 63 3.40 12.40 -0.01
C ALA A 63 1.92 12.39 0.40
N GLU A 64 1.59 12.95 1.56
CA GLU A 64 0.28 12.85 2.20
C GLU A 64 -0.83 13.38 1.27
N GLN A 65 -0.59 14.50 0.59
CA GLN A 65 -1.55 15.02 -0.37
C GLN A 65 -1.71 14.09 -1.58
N ALA A 66 -0.61 13.57 -2.13
CA ALA A 66 -0.66 12.65 -3.27
C ALA A 66 -1.39 11.34 -2.91
N VAL A 67 -1.23 10.83 -1.69
CA VAL A 67 -1.96 9.65 -1.19
C VAL A 67 -3.47 9.95 -1.12
N LYS A 68 -3.85 11.10 -0.56
CA LYS A 68 -5.25 11.54 -0.50
C LYS A 68 -5.88 11.70 -1.87
N ASP A 69 -5.14 12.26 -2.81
CA ASP A 69 -5.57 12.44 -4.19
C ASP A 69 -5.81 11.08 -4.86
N LYS A 70 -4.91 10.10 -4.65
CA LYS A 70 -5.07 8.74 -5.17
C LYS A 70 -6.29 8.02 -4.59
N ILE A 71 -6.49 8.07 -3.27
CA ILE A 71 -7.65 7.47 -2.62
C ILE A 71 -8.94 8.12 -3.12
N SER A 72 -8.96 9.45 -3.23
CA SER A 72 -10.13 10.20 -3.72
C SER A 72 -10.44 9.90 -5.18
N GLN A 73 -9.40 9.73 -6.01
CA GLN A 73 -9.55 9.34 -7.42
C GLN A 73 -10.10 7.91 -7.55
N PHE A 74 -9.65 6.99 -6.69
CA PHE A 74 -10.08 5.60 -6.75
C PHE A 74 -11.50 5.39 -6.17
N GLY A 75 -11.86 6.09 -5.10
CA GLY A 75 -13.23 6.08 -4.56
C GLY A 75 -13.54 4.95 -3.55
N GLY A 76 -12.58 4.08 -3.22
CA GLY A 76 -12.74 3.03 -2.19
C GLY A 76 -13.62 1.85 -2.61
N TYR A 77 -13.52 1.43 -3.87
CA TYR A 77 -14.25 0.27 -4.37
C TYR A 77 -13.52 -1.05 -4.08
N GLU A 78 -14.29 -2.13 -3.92
CA GLU A 78 -13.73 -3.49 -3.82
C GLU A 78 -13.13 -3.92 -5.17
N ILE A 79 -11.88 -4.37 -5.13
CA ILE A 79 -11.12 -4.79 -6.31
C ILE A 79 -11.26 -6.29 -6.48
N GLU A 80 -11.89 -6.70 -7.58
CA GLU A 80 -12.12 -8.12 -7.90
C GLU A 80 -10.85 -8.78 -8.43
N GLU A 81 -10.19 -8.11 -9.36
CA GLU A 81 -8.99 -8.61 -10.02
C GLU A 81 -8.12 -7.44 -10.49
N TYR A 82 -6.80 -7.64 -10.47
CA TYR A 82 -5.85 -6.73 -11.10
C TYR A 82 -4.63 -7.49 -11.62
N ASN A 83 -4.01 -6.93 -12.65
CA ASN A 83 -2.77 -7.36 -13.25
C ASN A 83 -1.73 -6.26 -13.07
N VAL A 84 -0.47 -6.66 -12.99
CA VAL A 84 0.66 -5.73 -12.83
C VAL A 84 1.71 -6.02 -13.88
N VAL A 85 2.14 -4.98 -14.59
CA VAL A 85 3.27 -5.04 -15.51
C VAL A 85 4.38 -4.15 -14.98
N TYR A 86 5.54 -4.76 -14.70
CA TYR A 86 6.72 -4.04 -14.23
C TYR A 86 7.62 -3.64 -15.40
N ASN A 87 7.98 -2.37 -15.45
CA ASN A 87 8.96 -1.84 -16.38
C ASN A 87 10.19 -1.34 -15.61
N GLU A 88 11.36 -1.89 -15.92
CA GLU A 88 12.62 -1.45 -15.34
C GLU A 88 13.07 -0.14 -15.99
N LEU A 89 13.21 0.92 -15.20
CA LEU A 89 13.78 2.19 -15.69
C LEU A 89 15.30 2.24 -15.49
N LYS A 90 15.74 1.72 -14.35
CA LYS A 90 17.13 1.71 -13.86
C LYS A 90 17.24 0.55 -12.86
N PRO A 91 18.45 0.05 -12.53
CA PRO A 91 18.63 -1.12 -11.65
C PRO A 91 18.04 -1.01 -10.23
N VAL A 92 17.50 0.16 -9.86
CA VAL A 92 16.90 0.42 -8.56
C VAL A 92 15.49 1.04 -8.65
N PHE A 93 14.94 1.23 -9.85
CA PHE A 93 13.62 1.83 -10.06
C PHE A 93 12.77 0.97 -11.00
N LEU A 94 11.56 0.66 -10.55
CA LEU A 94 10.51 -0.02 -11.31
C LEU A 94 9.32 0.92 -11.49
N ILE A 95 8.72 0.91 -12.66
CA ILE A 95 7.34 1.38 -12.85
C ILE A 95 6.42 0.18 -12.77
N ALA A 96 5.41 0.23 -11.92
CA ALA A 96 4.32 -0.74 -11.91
C ALA A 96 3.10 -0.11 -12.61
N ASN A 97 2.71 -0.68 -13.74
CA ASN A 97 1.43 -0.39 -14.39
C ASN A 97 0.41 -1.38 -13.85
N ILE A 98 -0.65 -0.88 -13.23
CA ILE A 98 -1.68 -1.67 -12.56
C ILE A 98 -2.96 -1.49 -13.37
N GLU A 99 -3.50 -2.60 -13.87
CA GLU A 99 -4.77 -2.62 -14.58
C GLU A 99 -5.71 -3.58 -13.86
N GLY A 100 -6.90 -3.13 -13.48
CA GLY A 100 -7.82 -3.98 -12.73
C GLY A 100 -9.27 -3.63 -12.93
N ARG A 101 -10.11 -4.32 -12.17
CA ARG A 101 -11.56 -4.14 -12.19
C ARG A 101 -12.09 -4.03 -10.78
N TYR A 102 -13.05 -3.13 -10.58
CA TYR A 102 -13.70 -2.92 -9.30
C TYR A 102 -15.23 -2.95 -9.46
N ALA A 103 -15.92 -3.26 -8.37
CA ALA A 103 -17.38 -3.25 -8.32
C ALA A 103 -17.89 -1.83 -8.02
N ALA A 104 -18.31 -1.11 -9.06
CA ALA A 104 -18.83 0.25 -8.96
C ALA A 104 -20.31 0.24 -8.60
N ASN A 105 -20.66 0.06 -7.33
CA ASN A 105 -22.05 -0.01 -6.87
C ASN A 105 -22.88 -1.02 -7.71
N ASN A 106 -24.21 -0.83 -7.81
CA ASN A 106 -25.12 -1.70 -8.56
C ASN A 106 -24.99 -1.59 -10.11
N ILE A 107 -23.92 -0.98 -10.62
CA ILE A 107 -23.75 -0.65 -12.05
C ILE A 107 -22.92 -1.72 -12.79
N GLY A 108 -22.23 -2.59 -12.04
CA GLY A 108 -21.41 -3.68 -12.56
C GLY A 108 -19.92 -3.45 -12.38
N LEU A 109 -19.11 -4.21 -13.11
CA LEU A 109 -17.65 -4.17 -13.02
C LEU A 109 -17.08 -3.07 -13.92
N GLU A 110 -16.42 -2.09 -13.32
CA GLU A 110 -15.69 -1.03 -14.02
C GLU A 110 -14.19 -1.34 -14.05
N LYS A 111 -13.47 -0.72 -15.00
CA LYS A 111 -12.02 -0.87 -15.12
C LYS A 111 -11.32 0.31 -14.45
N PHE A 112 -10.15 0.06 -13.87
CA PHE A 112 -9.22 1.10 -13.45
C PHE A 112 -7.82 0.83 -13.96
N GLU A 113 -7.08 1.91 -14.14
CA GLU A 113 -5.68 1.89 -14.51
C GLU A 113 -4.92 2.85 -13.60
N ASP A 114 -3.77 2.41 -13.10
CA ASP A 114 -2.87 3.26 -12.34
C ASP A 114 -1.41 2.97 -12.66
N THR A 115 -0.56 3.96 -12.45
CA THR A 115 0.88 3.85 -12.67
C THR A 115 1.61 4.41 -11.47
N VAL A 116 2.43 3.57 -10.83
CA VAL A 116 3.22 3.96 -9.66
C VAL A 116 4.70 3.65 -9.83
N THR A 117 5.55 4.46 -9.22
CA THR A 117 6.99 4.21 -9.20
C THR A 117 7.39 3.54 -7.90
N ILE A 118 8.19 2.48 -8.01
CA ILE A 118 8.73 1.73 -6.89
C ILE A 118 10.25 1.82 -6.93
N ALA A 119 10.86 2.17 -5.80
CA ALA A 119 12.30 2.30 -5.68
C ALA A 119 12.88 1.29 -4.68
N TYR A 120 14.00 0.69 -5.04
CA TYR A 120 14.82 -0.12 -4.16
C TYR A 120 15.85 0.76 -3.46
N ARG A 121 15.85 0.78 -2.13
CA ARG A 121 16.93 1.40 -1.35
C ARG A 121 17.67 0.31 -0.56
N GLY A 122 18.65 -0.30 -1.22
CA GLY A 122 19.68 -1.10 -0.56
C GLY A 122 20.71 -0.17 0.10
N ALA A 123 20.97 -0.34 1.39
CA ALA A 123 21.96 0.46 2.10
C ALA A 123 23.35 0.33 1.46
N GLY A 124 23.99 1.47 1.17
CA GLY A 124 25.40 1.52 0.80
C GLY A 124 26.28 0.90 1.89
N THR A 125 27.29 0.13 1.45
CA THR A 125 28.50 -0.40 2.13
C THR A 125 28.46 -0.95 3.57
N LEU A 126 27.38 -0.84 4.33
CA LEU A 126 27.27 -1.34 5.70
C LEU A 126 26.03 -2.23 5.85
N LEU A 127 26.28 -3.53 5.68
CA LEU A 127 25.40 -4.68 5.84
C LEU A 127 24.78 -4.77 7.25
N SER A 128 23.75 -3.97 7.56
CA SER A 128 22.91 -4.26 8.75
C SER A 128 21.44 -3.85 8.68
N LYS A 129 20.98 -3.16 7.64
CA LYS A 129 19.56 -2.79 7.51
C LYS A 129 18.91 -3.58 6.38
N LYS A 130 17.85 -4.32 6.73
CA LYS A 130 17.01 -5.09 5.81
C LYS A 130 16.70 -4.24 4.58
N THR A 131 16.99 -4.81 3.42
CA THR A 131 16.70 -4.26 2.09
C THR A 131 15.19 -4.09 1.93
N ARG A 132 14.72 -2.93 1.46
CA ARG A 132 13.28 -2.63 1.30
C ARG A 132 12.99 -1.92 -0.02
N TRP A 133 11.79 -2.17 -0.52
CA TRP A 133 11.17 -1.49 -1.65
C TRP A 133 10.18 -0.44 -1.15
N TYR A 134 10.14 0.69 -1.84
CA TYR A 134 9.38 1.85 -1.43
C TYR A 134 8.51 2.37 -2.55
N LEU A 135 7.34 2.87 -2.21
CA LEU A 135 6.45 3.59 -3.11
C LEU A 135 6.88 5.06 -3.20
N LEU A 136 6.97 5.59 -4.42
CA LEU A 136 7.21 7.01 -4.69
C LEU A 136 5.95 7.63 -5.34
N LEU A 137 5.35 8.61 -4.66
CA LEU A 137 4.19 9.38 -5.12
C LEU A 137 4.45 10.88 -4.97
N GLY A 138 3.83 11.73 -5.79
CA GLY A 138 4.00 13.19 -5.69
C GLY A 138 5.40 13.71 -6.07
N ASP A 139 5.82 14.82 -5.45
CA ASP A 139 6.95 15.67 -5.89
C ASP A 139 8.35 15.07 -5.75
N GLY A 140 8.50 13.86 -5.22
CA GLY A 140 9.82 13.26 -5.12
C GLY A 140 10.25 12.66 -6.44
N ASN A 141 10.92 13.48 -7.24
CA ASN A 141 11.83 13.13 -8.34
C ASN A 141 11.74 11.66 -8.79
N VAL A 142 10.65 11.32 -9.47
CA VAL A 142 10.55 10.10 -10.27
C VAL A 142 11.39 10.36 -11.52
N PRO A 143 12.51 9.65 -11.75
CA PRO A 143 13.27 9.83 -12.97
C PRO A 143 12.36 9.50 -14.16
N SER A 144 12.24 10.42 -15.12
CA SER A 144 11.41 10.22 -16.30
C SER A 144 11.82 8.94 -17.05
N PRO A 145 10.86 8.16 -17.56
CA PRO A 145 11.17 7.02 -18.40
C PRO A 145 12.03 7.45 -19.57
N ASN A 146 13.15 6.76 -19.82
CA ASN A 146 13.90 6.94 -21.06
C ASN A 146 13.23 6.13 -22.19
N ILE A 147 11.91 6.27 -22.33
CA ILE A 147 11.15 5.70 -23.43
C ILE A 147 10.88 6.88 -24.36
N ALA A 148 11.58 6.91 -25.48
CA ALA A 148 11.24 7.82 -26.57
C ALA A 148 9.75 7.61 -26.91
N PRO A 149 8.94 8.67 -27.00
CA PRO A 149 7.57 8.54 -27.49
C PRO A 149 7.64 7.81 -28.83
N GLY A 150 6.98 6.65 -28.93
CA GLY A 150 6.83 5.96 -30.20
C GLY A 150 6.25 6.95 -31.18
N GLU A 151 7.02 7.28 -32.21
CA GLU A 151 6.56 8.09 -33.34
C GLU A 151 5.23 7.50 -33.81
N PRO A 152 4.13 8.28 -33.88
CA PRO A 152 2.91 7.76 -34.47
C PRO A 152 3.27 7.32 -35.88
N GLN A 153 3.17 6.02 -36.16
CA GLN A 153 3.33 5.53 -37.52
C GLN A 153 2.21 6.15 -38.35
N GLY A 154 2.57 7.23 -39.04
CA GLY A 154 1.75 7.85 -40.05
C GLY A 154 1.40 6.78 -41.06
N ILE A 155 0.14 6.38 -41.06
CA ILE A 155 -0.53 5.76 -42.19
C ILE A 155 -0.16 6.55 -43.45
N SER A 156 0.67 5.94 -44.29
CA SER A 156 0.99 6.43 -45.64
C SER A 156 -0.28 6.32 -46.49
N PRO A 157 -0.81 7.40 -47.06
CA PRO A 157 -1.74 7.29 -48.17
C PRO A 157 -0.92 6.98 -49.44
N GLU A 158 -1.43 6.05 -50.25
CA GLU A 158 -1.04 5.84 -51.66
C GLU A 158 -1.15 7.11 -52.51
#